data_AF-A0A287B982-F1
#
_entry.id   AF-A0A287B982-F1
#
_cell.length_a   1.000
_cell.length_b   1.000
_cell.length_c   1.000
_cell.angle_alpha   90.00
_cell.angle_beta   90.00
_cell.angle_gamma   90.00
#
_symmetry.space_group_name_H-M   'P 1'
#
loop_
_entity.id
_entity.type
_entity.pdbx_description
1 polymer ?
#
loop_
_entity_poly.entity_id
_entity_poly.type
_entity_poly.pdbx_seq_one_letter_code
_entity_poly.pdbx_strand_id
1 'polypeptide(L)'
;FCLFAFSRGSNRSCSRWSTPQPQQLGILCLFYFKKNLLVLLGIRATCSEIILKQEVLKDGFHRDLLIRVKFGEGIEDLQTCRVLIRQYIPTGLFVDPYELASLREKNITEAVMVSENFNIEAPDYLSKESEVLIYARQDPQCTDCFQAFLPVHYRYHRPHCNDEETFIVVNNPDLLMYCDQEFPVLKCWTQSEMTAPCALNSQDICQWNNMKYKSVYKNVTLLVPVGLTIHTSLVCSVTLLVTVLCSALILVAVFTYGHFSL
;
A
#
# COMPACT_ATOMS: atom_id res chain seq x y z
N PHE A 1 32.73 -34.16 -14.93
CA PHE A 1 32.53 -35.59 -14.65
C PHE A 1 32.68 -36.36 -15.95
N CYS A 2 33.86 -36.93 -16.16
CA CYS A 2 34.16 -37.84 -17.27
C CYS A 2 33.58 -39.23 -16.96
N LEU A 3 32.96 -39.88 -17.94
CA LEU A 3 32.86 -41.33 -17.98
C LEU A 3 33.31 -41.81 -19.35
N PHE A 4 34.41 -42.57 -19.34
CA PHE A 4 34.80 -43.48 -20.42
C PHE A 4 34.06 -44.81 -20.23
N ALA A 5 33.61 -45.43 -21.32
CA ALA A 5 33.35 -46.86 -21.39
C ALA A 5 33.82 -47.39 -22.76
N PHE A 6 34.56 -48.49 -22.73
CA PHE A 6 35.30 -49.09 -23.84
C PHE A 6 34.70 -50.45 -24.24
N SER A 7 34.94 -50.85 -25.50
CA SER A 7 35.14 -52.23 -25.99
C SER A 7 33.94 -53.07 -26.49
N ARG A 8 33.87 -53.36 -27.80
CA ARG A 8 34.41 -54.58 -28.47
C ARG A 8 33.96 -54.61 -29.95
N GLY A 9 34.89 -54.94 -30.85
CA GLY A 9 34.64 -55.01 -32.30
C GLY A 9 34.31 -56.41 -32.84
N SER A 10 33.95 -56.49 -34.13
CA SER A 10 34.41 -57.50 -35.10
C SER A 10 33.74 -57.31 -36.48
N ASN A 11 34.58 -57.10 -37.51
CA ASN A 11 34.47 -57.50 -38.93
C ASN A 11 33.16 -57.29 -39.73
N ARG A 12 33.21 -56.47 -40.79
CA ARG A 12 33.55 -56.85 -42.19
C ARG A 12 33.27 -55.71 -43.17
N SER A 13 34.11 -55.69 -44.21
CA SER A 13 33.85 -55.21 -45.58
C SER A 13 34.28 -53.80 -45.97
N CYS A 14 35.23 -53.79 -46.90
CA CYS A 14 35.78 -52.67 -47.63
C CYS A 14 34.75 -52.18 -48.65
N SER A 15 34.33 -50.91 -48.56
CA SER A 15 33.74 -50.21 -49.70
C SER A 15 34.20 -48.75 -49.68
N ARG A 16 34.89 -48.41 -50.76
CA ARG A 16 35.47 -47.11 -51.10
C ARG A 16 34.35 -46.08 -51.21
N TRP A 17 34.36 -45.07 -50.33
CA TRP A 17 33.56 -43.85 -50.48
C TRP A 17 34.48 -42.63 -50.46
N SER A 18 34.30 -41.82 -51.50
CA SER A 18 34.98 -40.59 -51.84
C SER A 18 34.95 -39.55 -50.70
N THR A 19 36.09 -38.92 -50.49
CA THR A 19 36.29 -37.71 -49.67
C THR A 19 35.36 -36.57 -50.07
N PRO A 20 34.59 -35.97 -49.15
CA PRO A 20 33.92 -34.70 -49.41
C PRO A 20 34.84 -33.50 -49.11
N GLN A 21 34.74 -32.48 -49.96
CA GLN A 21 35.45 -31.21 -49.94
C GLN A 21 35.27 -30.40 -48.63
N PRO A 22 36.28 -29.61 -48.22
CA PRO A 22 36.29 -28.85 -46.96
C PRO A 22 35.65 -27.46 -47.13
N GLN A 23 34.37 -27.38 -47.49
CA GLN A 23 33.69 -26.06 -47.66
C GLN A 23 32.36 -25.87 -46.90
N GLN A 24 31.90 -26.86 -46.12
CA GLN A 24 30.64 -26.71 -45.36
C GLN A 24 30.78 -26.61 -43.83
N LEU A 25 31.99 -26.74 -43.26
CA LEU A 25 32.19 -26.56 -41.81
C LEU A 25 32.24 -25.09 -41.35
N GLY A 26 32.57 -24.14 -42.25
CA GLY A 26 32.71 -22.72 -41.88
C GLY A 26 31.38 -22.03 -41.55
N ILE A 27 30.28 -22.45 -42.18
CA ILE A 27 28.98 -21.78 -42.04
C ILE A 27 28.28 -22.19 -40.73
N LEU A 28 28.38 -23.46 -40.32
CA LEU A 28 27.78 -23.92 -39.07
C LEU A 28 28.48 -23.31 -37.83
N CYS A 29 29.81 -23.15 -37.87
CA CYS A 29 30.55 -22.51 -36.78
C CYS A 29 30.17 -21.03 -36.62
N LEU A 30 29.96 -20.29 -37.72
CA LEU A 30 29.54 -18.89 -37.64
C LEU A 30 28.13 -18.72 -37.05
N PHE A 31 27.19 -19.63 -37.33
CA PHE A 31 25.88 -19.60 -36.68
C PHE A 31 25.95 -19.99 -35.20
N TYR A 32 26.75 -20.99 -34.82
CA TYR A 32 26.94 -21.34 -33.41
C TYR A 32 27.71 -20.27 -32.61
N PHE A 33 28.66 -19.57 -33.23
CA PHE A 33 29.35 -18.44 -32.60
C PHE A 33 28.44 -17.21 -32.50
N LYS A 34 27.62 -16.90 -33.51
CA LYS A 34 26.67 -15.77 -33.46
C LYS A 34 25.53 -16.01 -32.47
N LYS A 35 25.07 -17.27 -32.34
CA LYS A 35 24.05 -17.68 -31.35
C LYS A 35 24.61 -17.71 -29.93
N ASN A 36 25.88 -18.04 -29.74
CA ASN A 36 26.55 -17.96 -28.42
C ASN A 36 27.03 -16.54 -28.06
N LEU A 37 27.36 -15.69 -29.02
CA LEU A 37 27.74 -14.30 -28.75
C LEU A 37 26.53 -13.45 -28.32
N LEU A 38 25.33 -13.76 -28.84
CA LEU A 38 24.09 -13.13 -28.35
C LEU A 38 23.72 -13.57 -26.92
N VAL A 39 24.14 -14.76 -26.49
CA VAL A 39 23.95 -15.27 -25.11
C VAL A 39 24.99 -14.69 -24.15
N LEU A 40 26.18 -14.31 -24.65
CA LEU A 40 27.23 -13.63 -23.86
C LEU A 40 26.98 -12.13 -23.68
N LEU A 41 26.19 -11.50 -24.55
CA LEU A 41 25.59 -10.18 -24.33
C LEU A 41 24.24 -10.29 -23.60
N GLY A 42 24.18 -11.17 -22.60
CA GLY A 42 23.13 -11.17 -21.59
C GLY A 42 23.22 -9.89 -20.77
N ILE A 43 22.79 -8.77 -21.34
CA ILE A 43 22.32 -7.62 -20.59
C ILE A 43 21.11 -8.15 -19.82
N ARG A 44 21.33 -8.69 -18.63
CA ARG A 44 20.27 -8.79 -17.63
C ARG A 44 19.80 -7.36 -17.47
N ALA A 45 18.60 -7.04 -17.97
CA ALA A 45 17.94 -5.81 -17.62
C ALA A 45 17.88 -5.78 -16.08
N THR A 46 18.71 -4.97 -15.47
CA THR A 46 18.66 -4.73 -14.03
C THR A 46 17.44 -3.87 -13.81
N CYS A 47 16.34 -4.50 -13.40
CA CYS A 47 15.12 -3.80 -13.07
C CYS A 47 15.43 -2.80 -11.94
N SER A 48 15.09 -1.53 -12.14
CA SER A 48 15.22 -0.53 -11.09
C SER A 48 14.25 -0.83 -9.94
N GLU A 49 14.66 -0.62 -8.69
CA GLU A 49 13.81 -0.89 -7.53
C GLU A 49 12.82 0.27 -7.31
N ILE A 50 11.55 -0.04 -7.04
CA ILE A 50 10.58 0.93 -6.51
C ILE A 50 10.80 1.05 -5.00
N ILE A 51 10.93 2.27 -4.49
CA ILE A 51 11.10 2.55 -3.06
C ILE A 51 9.83 3.23 -2.54
N LEU A 52 9.21 2.63 -1.53
CA LEU A 52 8.06 3.20 -0.83
C LEU A 52 8.46 3.66 0.57
N LYS A 53 8.09 4.88 0.93
CA LYS A 53 8.27 5.44 2.26
C LYS A 53 6.92 5.90 2.78
N GLN A 54 6.53 5.38 3.94
CA GLN A 54 5.30 5.75 4.62
C GLN A 54 5.66 6.43 5.94
N GLU A 55 5.05 7.58 6.19
CA GLU A 55 5.32 8.42 7.35
C GLU A 55 4.00 8.92 7.95
N VAL A 56 3.98 9.09 9.27
CA VAL A 56 2.88 9.73 9.98
C VAL A 56 3.36 11.10 10.46
N LEU A 57 2.59 12.13 10.17
CA LEU A 57 2.86 13.51 10.54
C LEU A 57 1.82 14.03 11.55
N LYS A 58 2.12 15.19 12.15
CA LYS A 58 1.40 15.84 13.27
C LYS A 58 1.48 15.06 14.58
N ASP A 59 1.26 15.76 15.69
CA ASP A 59 1.38 15.22 17.07
C ASP A 59 0.03 15.13 17.84
N GLY A 60 -1.11 15.29 17.16
CA GLY A 60 -2.45 15.29 17.78
C GLY A 60 -3.24 13.98 17.69
N PHE A 61 -4.55 14.02 17.94
CA PHE A 61 -5.45 12.88 17.68
C PHE A 61 -5.84 12.75 16.20
N HIS A 62 -5.62 13.82 15.45
CA HIS A 62 -5.67 13.86 14.00
C HIS A 62 -4.23 13.82 13.47
N ARG A 63 -3.94 12.80 12.66
CA ARG A 63 -2.64 12.51 12.09
C ARG A 63 -2.73 12.47 10.58
N ASP A 64 -1.62 12.76 9.92
CA ASP A 64 -1.56 12.68 8.46
C ASP A 64 -0.69 11.51 8.04
N LEU A 65 -1.24 10.60 7.25
CA LEU A 65 -0.48 9.53 6.63
C LEU A 65 0.04 10.01 5.27
N LEU A 66 1.36 10.21 5.19
CA LEU A 66 2.06 10.59 3.97
C LEU A 66 2.75 9.37 3.37
N ILE A 67 2.41 9.04 2.13
CA ILE A 67 2.98 7.92 1.40
C ILE A 67 3.72 8.49 0.19
N ARG A 68 5.03 8.22 0.12
CA ARG A 68 5.89 8.64 -0.98
C ARG A 68 6.42 7.41 -1.69
N VAL A 69 6.28 7.40 -3.00
CA VAL A 69 6.76 6.32 -3.87
C VAL A 69 7.77 6.93 -4.82
N LYS A 70 8.99 6.42 -4.80
CA LYS A 70 10.05 6.78 -5.74
C LYS A 70 10.31 5.61 -6.66
N PHE A 71 10.19 5.85 -7.95
CA PHE A 71 10.56 4.87 -8.95
C PHE A 71 12.04 5.10 -9.37
N GLY A 72 12.77 4.06 -9.78
CA GLY A 72 14.19 4.17 -10.12
C GLY A 72 14.46 4.52 -11.60
N GLU A 73 15.70 4.72 -12.03
CA GLU A 73 16.01 5.23 -13.38
C GLU A 73 15.41 4.40 -14.55
N GLY A 74 15.04 5.07 -15.65
CA GLY A 74 14.42 4.49 -16.85
C GLY A 74 12.94 4.85 -17.05
N ILE A 75 12.51 6.01 -16.56
CA ILE A 75 11.10 6.32 -16.22
C ILE A 75 10.56 7.58 -16.89
N GLU A 76 11.33 8.21 -17.77
CA GLU A 76 10.88 9.41 -18.51
C GLU A 76 9.52 9.20 -19.23
N ASP A 77 9.16 7.93 -19.50
CA ASP A 77 7.90 7.53 -20.14
C ASP A 77 6.69 7.29 -19.17
N LEU A 78 6.88 7.23 -17.85
CA LEU A 78 5.78 6.94 -16.90
C LEU A 78 4.88 8.15 -16.61
N GLN A 79 5.09 9.29 -17.28
CA GLN A 79 4.23 10.48 -17.14
C GLN A 79 2.76 10.20 -17.50
N THR A 80 2.52 9.17 -18.33
CA THR A 80 1.17 8.76 -18.74
C THR A 80 0.53 7.75 -17.79
N CYS A 81 1.28 7.27 -16.78
CA CYS A 81 0.80 6.25 -15.88
C CYS A 81 0.12 6.86 -14.65
N ARG A 82 -0.90 6.16 -14.17
CA ARG A 82 -1.60 6.43 -12.93
C ARG A 82 -1.12 5.48 -11.85
N VAL A 83 -0.94 6.02 -10.66
CA VAL A 83 -0.55 5.26 -9.47
C VAL A 83 -1.69 5.31 -8.47
N LEU A 84 -2.10 4.13 -8.02
CA LEU A 84 -3.16 3.96 -7.05
C LEU A 84 -2.58 3.24 -5.83
N ILE A 85 -2.85 3.77 -4.64
CA ILE A 85 -2.38 3.23 -3.37
C ILE A 85 -3.60 2.68 -2.63
N ARG A 86 -3.59 1.38 -2.36
CA ARG A 86 -4.63 0.71 -1.59
C ARG A 86 -4.16 0.58 -0.15
N GLN A 87 -4.68 1.42 0.72
CA GLN A 87 -4.31 1.47 2.13
C GLN A 87 -5.35 0.76 2.99
N TYR A 88 -4.88 -0.16 3.82
CA TYR A 88 -5.66 -0.78 4.89
C TYR A 88 -5.54 0.04 6.17
N ILE A 89 -6.67 0.43 6.73
CA ILE A 89 -6.78 1.26 7.94
C ILE A 89 -7.19 0.36 9.11
N PRO A 90 -6.31 0.17 10.11
CA PRO A 90 -6.56 -0.73 11.23
C PRO A 90 -7.70 -0.23 12.12
N THR A 91 -8.23 -1.11 12.96
CA THR A 91 -9.40 -0.84 13.81
C THR A 91 -9.21 0.26 14.86
N GLY A 92 -7.97 0.67 15.15
CA GLY A 92 -7.70 1.81 16.05
C GLY A 92 -7.75 3.17 15.35
N LEU A 93 -7.86 3.20 14.02
CA LEU A 93 -7.92 4.42 13.21
C LEU A 93 -9.22 4.51 12.42
N PHE A 94 -9.53 5.71 11.97
CA PHE A 94 -10.57 5.96 10.99
C PHE A 94 -10.19 7.12 10.07
N VAL A 95 -10.83 7.15 8.91
CA VAL A 95 -10.76 8.26 7.97
C VAL A 95 -12.12 8.91 7.92
N ASP A 96 -12.17 10.23 8.09
CA ASP A 96 -13.43 10.97 8.05
C ASP A 96 -13.86 11.19 6.59
N PRO A 97 -15.00 10.63 6.14
CA PRO A 97 -15.49 10.80 4.78
C PRO A 97 -15.84 12.26 4.44
N TYR A 98 -16.27 13.06 5.41
CA TYR A 98 -16.59 14.47 5.21
C TYR A 98 -15.31 15.31 5.02
N GLU A 99 -14.25 14.99 5.76
CA GLU A 99 -12.94 15.58 5.54
C GLU A 99 -12.38 15.22 4.16
N LEU A 100 -12.46 13.94 3.77
CA LEU A 100 -12.05 13.50 2.43
C LEU A 100 -12.81 14.25 1.33
N ALA A 101 -14.13 14.43 1.48
CA ALA A 101 -14.93 15.21 0.53
C ALA A 101 -14.43 16.66 0.42
N SER A 102 -14.11 17.31 1.54
CA SER A 102 -13.56 18.67 1.52
C SER A 102 -12.16 18.75 0.89
N LEU A 103 -11.28 17.80 1.19
CA LEU A 103 -9.94 17.74 0.59
C LEU A 103 -9.99 17.50 -0.91
N ARG A 104 -10.97 16.73 -1.35
CA ARG A 104 -11.25 16.47 -2.76
C ARG A 104 -11.72 17.72 -3.47
N GLU A 105 -12.67 18.47 -2.91
CA GLU A 105 -13.14 19.75 -3.48
C GLU A 105 -11.99 20.76 -3.65
N LYS A 106 -11.02 20.72 -2.73
CA LYS A 106 -9.82 21.58 -2.77
C LYS A 106 -8.72 21.05 -3.68
N ASN A 107 -8.93 19.91 -4.35
CA ASN A 107 -7.91 19.21 -5.12
C ASN A 107 -6.61 19.03 -4.31
N ILE A 108 -6.70 18.58 -3.06
CA ILE A 108 -5.52 18.26 -2.23
C ILE A 108 -5.23 16.76 -2.29
N THR A 109 -6.27 15.95 -2.07
CA THR A 109 -6.21 14.49 -2.07
C THR A 109 -7.37 13.91 -2.86
N GLU A 110 -7.07 12.89 -3.66
CA GLU A 110 -8.07 12.06 -4.33
C GLU A 110 -8.10 10.69 -3.66
N ALA A 111 -9.03 10.49 -2.74
CA ALA A 111 -9.19 9.23 -2.02
C ALA A 111 -10.66 8.85 -1.89
N VAL A 112 -10.95 7.54 -1.91
CA VAL A 112 -12.28 6.98 -1.72
C VAL A 112 -12.24 5.81 -0.76
N MET A 113 -13.20 5.79 0.15
CA MET A 113 -13.46 4.66 1.03
C MET A 113 -14.16 3.55 0.24
N VAL A 114 -13.69 2.31 0.35
CA VAL A 114 -14.30 1.17 -0.37
C VAL A 114 -15.59 0.69 0.31
N SER A 115 -15.75 0.95 1.61
CA SER A 115 -16.93 0.55 2.37
C SER A 115 -17.92 1.70 2.54
N GLU A 116 -19.19 1.45 2.24
CA GLU A 116 -20.28 2.43 2.36
C GLU A 116 -20.86 2.56 3.78
N ASN A 117 -20.70 1.54 4.63
CA ASN A 117 -21.30 1.50 5.97
C ASN A 117 -20.26 1.76 7.07
N PHE A 118 -19.79 3.00 7.15
CA PHE A 118 -18.72 3.40 8.06
C PHE A 118 -19.25 4.17 9.27
N ASN A 119 -19.16 3.57 10.45
CA ASN A 119 -19.45 4.25 11.70
C ASN A 119 -18.19 4.97 12.21
N ILE A 120 -18.14 6.28 12.04
CA ILE A 120 -17.04 7.13 12.53
C ILE A 120 -17.00 7.21 14.07
N GLU A 121 -18.12 6.98 14.73
CA GLU A 121 -18.24 7.08 16.20
C GLU A 121 -17.92 5.76 16.91
N ALA A 122 -17.83 4.65 16.17
CA ALA A 122 -17.55 3.34 16.76
C ALA A 122 -16.14 3.32 17.41
N PRO A 123 -16.01 2.75 18.63
CA PRO A 123 -14.72 2.55 19.26
C PRO A 123 -13.92 1.43 18.58
N ASP A 124 -12.64 1.30 18.93
CA ASP A 124 -11.70 0.35 18.31
C ASP A 124 -12.21 -1.11 18.34
N TYR A 125 -12.78 -1.55 19.47
CA TYR A 125 -13.18 -2.92 19.76
C TYR A 125 -14.49 -3.33 19.08
N LEU A 126 -15.21 -2.38 18.48
CA LEU A 126 -16.39 -2.64 17.65
C LEU A 126 -16.13 -2.35 16.17
N SER A 127 -14.97 -1.77 15.86
CA SER A 127 -14.61 -1.35 14.51
C SER A 127 -13.98 -2.50 13.74
N LYS A 128 -14.05 -2.41 12.42
CA LYS A 128 -13.40 -3.33 11.49
C LYS A 128 -12.36 -2.59 10.69
N GLU A 129 -11.37 -3.32 10.20
CA GLU A 129 -10.42 -2.78 9.23
C GLU A 129 -11.18 -2.26 8.01
N SER A 130 -10.79 -1.07 7.54
CA SER A 130 -11.39 -0.42 6.38
C SER A 130 -10.35 -0.18 5.30
N GLU A 131 -10.78 -0.18 4.05
CA GLU A 131 -9.91 0.02 2.90
C GLU A 131 -10.16 1.38 2.25
N VAL A 132 -9.05 2.04 1.89
CA VAL A 132 -9.06 3.33 1.20
C VAL A 132 -8.20 3.26 -0.05
N LEU A 133 -8.78 3.68 -1.16
CA LEU A 133 -8.11 3.82 -2.44
C LEU A 133 -7.68 5.27 -2.62
N ILE A 134 -6.38 5.51 -2.74
CA ILE A 134 -5.77 6.85 -2.83
C ILE A 134 -5.07 6.99 -4.18
N TYR A 135 -5.54 7.90 -5.03
CA TYR A 135 -4.91 8.20 -6.31
C TYR A 135 -3.70 9.10 -6.04
N ALA A 136 -2.51 8.54 -6.22
CA ALA A 136 -1.27 9.24 -5.95
C ALA A 136 -0.98 10.25 -7.06
N ARG A 137 -0.39 11.38 -6.66
CA ARG A 137 -0.07 12.49 -7.56
C ARG A 137 1.42 12.61 -7.71
N GLN A 138 1.86 13.06 -8.88
CA GLN A 138 3.28 13.32 -9.12
C GLN A 138 3.78 14.43 -8.19
N ASP A 139 4.96 14.25 -7.62
CA ASP A 139 5.62 15.25 -6.79
C ASP A 139 6.22 16.36 -7.69
N PRO A 140 5.85 17.63 -7.53
CA PRO A 140 6.40 18.71 -8.34
C PRO A 140 7.92 18.91 -8.16
N GLN A 141 8.50 18.41 -7.07
CA GLN A 141 9.94 18.51 -6.79
C GLN A 141 10.76 17.32 -7.28
N CYS A 142 10.11 16.24 -7.74
CA CYS A 142 10.77 15.02 -8.18
C CYS A 142 9.99 14.34 -9.31
N THR A 143 10.59 14.28 -10.50
CA THR A 143 9.96 13.75 -11.72
C THR A 143 9.49 12.30 -11.59
N ASP A 144 10.25 11.46 -10.88
CA ASP A 144 9.95 10.02 -10.73
C ASP A 144 9.33 9.69 -9.36
N CYS A 145 8.81 10.70 -8.66
CA CYS A 145 8.19 10.53 -7.36
C CYS A 145 6.69 10.78 -7.44
N PHE A 146 5.95 9.93 -6.73
CA PHE A 146 4.53 10.10 -6.49
C PHE A 146 4.31 10.22 -4.99
N GLN A 147 3.34 11.04 -4.60
CA GLN A 147 2.95 11.23 -3.22
C GLN A 147 1.44 11.13 -3.07
N ALA A 148 1.03 10.60 -1.92
CA ALA A 148 -0.36 10.49 -1.54
C ALA A 148 -0.50 10.89 -0.06
N PHE A 149 -1.54 11.65 0.22
CA PHE A 149 -1.85 12.17 1.55
C PHE A 149 -3.19 11.65 2.01
N LEU A 150 -3.28 11.10 3.22
CA LEU A 150 -4.52 10.61 3.80
C LEU A 150 -4.64 11.07 5.28
N PRO A 151 -5.67 11.86 5.65
CA PRO A 151 -5.93 12.17 7.05
C PRO A 151 -6.47 10.94 7.78
N VAL A 152 -5.93 10.65 8.96
CA VAL A 152 -6.39 9.56 9.83
C VAL A 152 -6.58 10.06 11.26
N HIS A 153 -7.59 9.52 11.93
CA HIS A 153 -7.98 9.92 13.28
C HIS A 153 -7.97 8.71 14.21
N TYR A 154 -7.55 8.90 15.46
CA TYR A 154 -7.65 7.85 16.46
C TYR A 154 -9.10 7.56 16.84
N ARG A 155 -9.45 6.29 16.94
CA ARG A 155 -10.70 5.86 17.58
C ARG A 155 -10.53 5.83 19.09
N TYR A 156 -11.66 5.77 19.79
CA TYR A 156 -11.66 5.51 21.22
C TYR A 156 -11.18 4.09 21.51
N HIS A 157 -10.18 3.98 22.37
CA HIS A 157 -9.63 2.71 22.85
C HIS A 157 -10.11 2.44 24.27
N ARG A 158 -10.15 1.17 24.66
CA ARG A 158 -10.45 0.80 26.04
C ARG A 158 -9.32 1.24 26.98
N PRO A 159 -9.66 1.58 28.25
CA PRO A 159 -8.63 1.77 29.25
C PRO A 159 -7.86 0.47 29.47
N HIS A 160 -6.56 0.60 29.76
CA HIS A 160 -5.67 -0.53 30.00
C HIS A 160 -5.38 -0.70 31.49
N CYS A 161 -4.93 -1.89 31.89
CA CYS A 161 -4.67 -2.16 33.32
C CYS A 161 -3.35 -1.56 33.80
N ASN A 162 -2.31 -1.61 32.98
CA ASN A 162 -0.95 -1.32 33.40
C ASN A 162 -0.26 -0.23 32.56
N ASP A 163 -0.74 0.01 31.34
CA ASP A 163 -0.07 0.87 30.37
C ASP A 163 -0.94 2.08 30.08
N GLU A 164 -0.35 3.27 30.07
CA GLU A 164 -1.05 4.51 29.72
C GLU A 164 -1.11 4.71 28.19
N GLU A 165 -0.55 3.78 27.42
CA GLU A 165 -0.47 3.86 25.97
C GLU A 165 -0.80 2.51 25.32
N THR A 166 -1.38 2.58 24.12
CA THR A 166 -1.56 1.44 23.23
C THR A 166 -0.98 1.75 21.85
N PHE A 167 -0.61 0.70 21.12
CA PHE A 167 0.05 0.81 19.82
C PHE A 167 -0.92 0.43 18.71
N ILE A 168 -1.02 1.29 17.70
CA ILE A 168 -1.69 0.96 16.44
C ILE A 168 -0.63 0.73 15.38
N VAL A 169 -0.69 -0.43 14.73
CA VAL A 169 0.21 -0.77 13.63
C VAL A 169 -0.50 -0.54 12.31
N VAL A 170 0.03 0.39 11.50
CA VAL A 170 -0.39 0.61 10.12
C VAL A 170 0.56 -0.13 9.19
N ASN A 171 0.03 -1.10 8.46
CA ASN A 171 0.81 -1.89 7.50
C ASN A 171 1.06 -1.09 6.22
N ASN A 172 2.10 -1.50 5.48
CA ASN A 172 2.38 -0.94 4.17
C ASN A 172 1.21 -1.22 3.19
N PRO A 173 0.91 -0.30 2.26
CA PRO A 173 -0.19 -0.44 1.31
C PRO A 173 0.15 -1.37 0.13
N ASP A 174 -0.86 -1.74 -0.65
CA ASP A 174 -0.60 -2.27 -2.00
C ASP A 174 -0.37 -1.10 -2.97
N LEU A 175 0.62 -1.25 -3.84
CA LEU A 175 0.95 -0.26 -4.86
C LEU A 175 0.44 -0.76 -6.21
N LEU A 176 -0.54 -0.06 -6.77
CA LEU A 176 -1.17 -0.39 -8.04
C LEU A 176 -0.75 0.61 -9.11
N MET A 177 -0.51 0.12 -10.32
CA MET A 177 -0.12 0.97 -11.44
C MET A 177 -0.88 0.62 -12.72
N TYR A 178 -1.36 1.65 -13.40
CA TYR A 178 -2.06 1.55 -14.67
C TYR A 178 -1.41 2.50 -15.68
N CYS A 179 -1.11 2.02 -16.88
CA CYS A 179 -0.55 2.82 -17.96
C CYS A 179 -1.34 2.55 -19.24
N ASP A 180 -1.54 3.57 -20.07
CA ASP A 180 -2.19 3.41 -21.37
C ASP A 180 -1.29 2.67 -22.38
N GLN A 181 0.03 2.69 -22.14
CA GLN A 181 1.04 2.04 -22.98
C GLN A 181 1.74 0.91 -22.21
N GLU A 182 2.10 -0.16 -22.93
CA GLU A 182 2.88 -1.25 -22.37
C GLU A 182 4.37 -0.87 -22.31
N PHE A 183 4.90 -0.70 -21.09
CA PHE A 183 6.33 -0.50 -20.90
C PHE A 183 7.03 -1.81 -20.49
N PRO A 184 8.20 -2.13 -21.06
CA PRO A 184 8.98 -3.32 -20.68
C PRO A 184 9.32 -3.38 -19.18
N VAL A 185 9.50 -2.22 -18.54
CA VAL A 185 9.78 -2.10 -17.11
C VAL A 185 8.61 -2.54 -16.22
N LEU A 186 7.36 -2.47 -16.69
CA LEU A 186 6.21 -2.96 -15.91
C LEU A 186 6.33 -4.46 -15.63
N LYS A 187 6.81 -5.25 -16.60
CA LYS A 187 6.99 -6.70 -16.44
C LYS A 187 7.96 -7.07 -15.32
N CYS A 188 8.86 -6.17 -14.94
CA CYS A 188 9.76 -6.36 -13.80
C CYS A 188 9.06 -6.20 -12.46
N TRP A 189 8.12 -5.27 -12.38
CA TRP A 189 7.49 -4.85 -11.13
C TRP A 189 6.18 -5.58 -10.88
N THR A 190 5.45 -5.96 -11.93
CA THR A 190 4.16 -6.64 -11.80
C THR A 190 4.32 -7.96 -11.05
N GLN A 191 3.65 -8.05 -9.90
CA GLN A 191 3.51 -9.26 -9.11
C GLN A 191 2.22 -10.01 -9.47
N SER A 192 1.12 -9.27 -9.66
CA SER A 192 -0.20 -9.81 -10.00
C SER A 192 -1.04 -8.72 -10.66
N GLU A 193 -2.12 -9.12 -11.33
CA GLU A 193 -3.13 -8.17 -11.84
C GLU A 193 -4.31 -8.10 -10.86
N MET A 194 -4.90 -6.91 -10.71
CA MET A 194 -6.06 -6.66 -9.86
C MET A 194 -7.00 -5.64 -10.50
N THR A 195 -8.29 -5.77 -10.24
CA THR A 195 -9.31 -4.82 -10.70
C THR A 195 -9.58 -3.74 -9.67
N ALA A 196 -9.57 -2.48 -10.10
CA ALA A 196 -9.96 -1.35 -9.28
C ALA A 196 -10.57 -0.23 -10.16
N PRO A 197 -11.37 0.69 -9.59
CA PRO A 197 -11.92 1.81 -10.34
C PRO A 197 -10.83 2.61 -11.07
N CYS A 198 -11.08 2.99 -12.31
CA CYS A 198 -10.12 3.74 -13.13
C CYS A 198 -9.89 5.16 -12.60
N ALA A 199 -10.93 5.76 -12.02
CA ALA A 199 -10.92 7.10 -11.48
C ALA A 199 -11.95 7.21 -10.34
N LEU A 200 -11.76 8.21 -9.49
CA LEU A 200 -12.54 8.43 -8.26
C LEU A 200 -14.07 8.43 -8.44
N ASN A 201 -14.56 8.88 -9.60
CA ASN A 201 -15.99 8.97 -9.94
C ASN A 201 -16.40 8.09 -11.13
N SER A 202 -15.47 7.36 -11.72
CA SER A 202 -15.83 6.51 -12.85
C SER A 202 -16.40 5.19 -12.33
N GLN A 203 -17.47 4.71 -12.97
CA GLN A 203 -17.95 3.34 -12.79
C GLN A 203 -17.09 2.34 -13.57
N ASP A 204 -16.16 2.82 -14.39
CA ASP A 204 -15.25 1.99 -15.17
C ASP A 204 -14.23 1.32 -14.24
N ILE A 205 -14.05 0.02 -14.47
CA ILE A 205 -13.09 -0.82 -13.76
C ILE A 205 -11.89 -1.03 -14.68
N CYS A 206 -10.70 -0.70 -14.18
CA CYS A 206 -9.44 -0.88 -14.88
C CYS A 206 -8.70 -2.11 -14.35
N GLN A 207 -7.89 -2.72 -15.22
CA GLN A 207 -6.94 -3.76 -14.84
C GLN A 207 -5.63 -3.11 -14.41
N TRP A 208 -5.35 -3.14 -13.12
CA TRP A 208 -4.16 -2.55 -12.51
C TRP A 208 -3.10 -3.63 -12.27
N ASN A 209 -1.83 -3.25 -12.43
CA ASN A 209 -0.71 -4.08 -12.04
C ASN A 209 -0.39 -3.84 -10.57
N ASN A 210 -0.42 -4.89 -9.75
CA ASN A 210 0.11 -4.86 -8.40
C ASN A 210 1.62 -4.93 -8.45
N MET A 211 2.28 -3.93 -7.89
CA MET A 211 3.70 -3.70 -8.05
C MET A 211 4.47 -4.19 -6.84
N LYS A 212 5.55 -4.91 -7.09
CA LYS A 212 6.55 -5.23 -6.07
C LYS A 212 7.41 -4.00 -5.82
N TYR A 213 7.54 -3.63 -4.56
CA TYR A 213 8.39 -2.52 -4.12
C TYR A 213 9.18 -2.90 -2.88
N LYS A 214 10.17 -2.07 -2.57
CA LYS A 214 10.96 -2.13 -1.33
C LYS A 214 10.50 -1.00 -0.42
N SER A 215 9.93 -1.35 0.72
CA SER A 215 9.57 -0.34 1.72
C SER A 215 10.78 0.05 2.55
N VAL A 216 10.90 1.34 2.88
CA VAL A 216 11.89 1.86 3.84
C VAL A 216 11.61 1.31 5.24
N TYR A 217 10.33 1.23 5.61
CA TYR A 217 9.87 0.72 6.91
C TYR A 217 8.90 -0.45 6.71
N LYS A 218 8.91 -1.43 7.61
CA LYS A 218 7.99 -2.57 7.50
C LYS A 218 6.53 -2.17 7.77
N ASN A 219 6.34 -1.22 8.68
CA ASN A 219 5.07 -0.70 9.15
C ASN A 219 5.31 0.64 9.85
N VAL A 220 4.24 1.39 10.08
CA VAL A 220 4.26 2.59 10.91
C VAL A 220 3.45 2.34 12.18
N THR A 221 4.02 2.66 13.33
CA THR A 221 3.38 2.48 14.64
C THR A 221 2.98 3.83 15.21
N LEU A 222 1.72 3.95 15.63
CA LEU A 222 1.21 5.13 16.32
C LEU A 222 0.95 4.80 17.79
N LEU A 223 1.39 5.69 18.67
CA LEU A 223 1.14 5.64 20.11
C LEU A 223 -0.15 6.38 20.43
N VAL A 224 -1.08 5.72 21.10
CA VAL A 224 -2.36 6.30 21.52
C VAL A 224 -2.43 6.28 23.04
N PRO A 225 -2.60 7.45 23.69
CA PRO A 225 -2.79 7.50 25.13
C PRO A 225 -4.15 6.91 25.51
N VAL A 226 -4.17 6.09 26.57
CA VAL A 226 -5.35 5.43 27.11
C VAL A 226 -5.45 5.62 28.61
N GLY A 227 -6.68 5.60 29.13
CA GLY A 227 -6.91 5.68 30.57
C GLY A 227 -6.50 4.38 31.29
N LEU A 228 -6.24 4.48 32.58
CA LEU A 228 -5.99 3.30 33.42
C LEU A 228 -7.28 2.80 34.09
N THR A 229 -7.48 1.49 34.08
CA THR A 229 -8.67 0.87 34.70
C THR A 229 -8.74 1.07 36.21
N ILE A 230 -7.61 1.29 36.89
CA ILE A 230 -7.55 1.59 38.34
C ILE A 230 -8.34 2.86 38.71
N HIS A 231 -8.44 3.83 37.80
CA HIS A 231 -9.14 5.08 38.06
C HIS A 231 -10.66 4.97 37.84
N THR A 232 -11.15 3.85 37.30
CA THR A 232 -12.56 3.68 36.93
C THR A 232 -13.49 3.92 38.11
N SER A 233 -13.23 3.31 39.28
CA SER A 233 -14.10 3.48 40.45
C SER A 233 -14.18 4.93 40.91
N LEU A 234 -13.03 5.61 40.99
CA LEU A 234 -12.95 7.01 41.42
C LEU A 234 -13.69 7.92 40.45
N VAL A 235 -13.40 7.80 39.15
CA VAL A 235 -14.01 8.60 38.08
C VAL A 235 -15.52 8.39 38.06
N CYS A 236 -15.99 7.14 38.15
CA CYS A 236 -17.42 6.82 38.19
C CYS A 236 -18.11 7.44 39.42
N SER A 237 -17.55 7.28 40.62
CA SER A 237 -18.14 7.83 41.84
C SER A 237 -18.23 9.36 41.82
N VAL A 238 -17.16 10.04 41.40
CA VAL A 238 -17.14 11.52 41.32
C VAL A 238 -18.10 12.01 40.24
N THR A 239 -18.09 11.39 39.05
CA THR A 239 -19.00 11.77 37.95
C THR A 239 -20.46 11.59 38.35
N LEU A 240 -20.80 10.47 39.00
CA LEU A 240 -22.16 10.21 39.48
C LEU A 240 -22.59 11.26 40.51
N LEU A 241 -21.73 11.55 41.51
CA LEU A 241 -22.02 12.53 42.54
C LEU A 241 -22.29 13.92 41.93
N VAL A 242 -21.39 14.39 41.05
CA VAL A 242 -21.53 15.68 40.37
C VAL A 242 -22.79 15.71 39.51
N THR A 243 -23.08 14.62 38.78
CA THR A 243 -24.29 14.53 37.94
C THR A 243 -25.56 14.63 38.76
N VAL A 244 -25.64 13.94 39.90
CA VAL A 244 -26.79 14.01 40.81
C VAL A 244 -26.94 15.40 41.40
N LEU A 245 -25.85 16.03 41.85
CA LEU A 245 -25.88 17.39 42.38
C LEU A 245 -26.34 18.40 41.33
N CYS A 246 -25.77 18.36 40.12
CA CYS A 246 -26.16 19.25 39.02
C CYS A 246 -27.63 19.04 38.64
N SER A 247 -28.07 17.78 38.54
CA SER A 247 -29.47 17.47 38.22
C SER A 247 -30.43 17.97 39.29
N ALA A 248 -30.07 17.84 40.57
CA ALA A 248 -30.87 18.35 41.68
C ALA A 248 -30.94 19.88 41.67
N LEU A 249 -29.83 20.57 41.40
CA LEU A 249 -29.82 22.03 41.29
C LEU A 249 -30.67 22.52 40.12
N ILE A 250 -30.59 21.86 38.97
CA ILE A 250 -31.44 22.16 37.81
C ILE A 250 -32.91 21.95 38.17
N LEU A 251 -33.24 20.83 38.82
CA LEU A 251 -34.60 20.52 39.23
C LEU A 251 -35.16 21.56 40.21
N VAL A 252 -34.36 21.95 41.22
CA VAL A 252 -34.73 23.02 42.16
C VAL A 252 -34.98 24.32 41.41
N ALA A 253 -34.09 24.72 40.49
CA ALA A 253 -34.26 25.93 39.70
C ALA A 253 -35.53 25.91 38.85
N VAL A 254 -35.86 24.76 38.24
CA VAL A 254 -37.10 24.58 37.47
C VAL A 254 -38.32 24.71 38.38
N PHE A 255 -38.32 24.17 39.60
CA PHE A 255 -39.44 24.32 40.53
C PHE A 255 -39.57 25.74 41.11
N THR A 256 -38.47 26.44 41.34
CA THR A 256 -38.50 27.79 41.95
C THR A 256 -38.80 28.88 40.94
N TYR A 257 -38.35 28.74 39.70
CA TYR A 257 -38.43 29.79 38.67
C TYR A 257 -39.24 29.40 37.43
N GLY A 258 -39.64 28.13 37.30
CA GLY A 258 -40.46 27.67 36.20
C GLY A 258 -41.89 28.20 36.31
N HIS A 259 -42.24 29.15 35.44
CA HIS A 259 -43.64 29.51 35.22
C HIS A 259 -44.31 28.44 34.34
N PHE A 260 -44.90 27.44 34.97
CA PHE A 260 -45.77 26.49 34.29
C PHE A 260 -47.13 27.16 34.06
N SER A 261 -47.29 27.83 32.90
CA SER A 261 -48.63 28.21 32.43
C SER A 261 -49.30 26.94 31.91
N LEU A 262 -50.33 26.46 32.63
CA LEU A 262 -51.22 25.41 32.14
C LEU A 262 -52.23 26.00 31.16
#